data_AF-W8WYC9-F1
#
_entry.id   AF-W8WYC9-F1
#
_cell.length_a   1.000
_cell.length_b   1.000
_cell.length_c   1.000
_cell.angle_alpha   90.00
_cell.angle_beta   90.00
_cell.angle_gamma   90.00
#
_symmetry.space_group_name_H-M   'P 1'
#
loop_
_entity.id
_entity.type
_entity.pdbx_description
1 polymer ?
#
loop_
_entity_poly.entity_id
_entity_poly.type
_entity_poly.pdbx_seq_one_letter_code
_entity_poly.pdbx_strand_id
1 'polypeptide(L)'
;MSKRILVFPCGSEIGLEIHRALCYSTHFELIGASSADDHGRFVYDNYVGGLPFHDSPDFAPRLAEIIQTHRIDALYPTMDAVAETLQDLAERLGVRVIGSPAAVTRICASKTLTYDTLDGLVPIPARYPDLAAVPAYPVFIKPDRGYGSRHAARADDAAGAAALLARQPGRDMLILEYLPGREWTVDCFSDRHGVLLFHAVRGRDRISNGISVHTSPSADFAGLFTDWASAINEKLRPRGAWFFQAKLDGAGQPKLLEVAARFAGSSALQRGLGVNLPLLSAFDAFDWPVSVAANDYPIELDRALENRFRIQLDYRHVYVDLDDCLLVRGRLNTALIAFLYKAIDGGCTITLLTRHADDPRETLRRVRLGAIFDRIIHITDGSPKSTHIDLLPAIFIDDSFRERDAVARHLGIPVFAPDMIEALF
;
A
#
# COMPACT_ATOMS: atom_id res chain seq x y z
N MET A 1 14.74 12.55 -18.85
CA MET A 1 14.35 13.17 -17.57
C MET A 1 13.33 12.27 -16.90
N SER A 2 13.38 12.17 -15.57
CA SER A 2 12.36 11.44 -14.80
C SER A 2 10.97 12.06 -14.99
N LYS A 3 9.94 11.23 -15.05
CA LYS A 3 8.54 11.63 -15.19
C LYS A 3 7.90 11.85 -13.81
N ARG A 4 7.18 12.95 -13.64
CA ARG A 4 6.58 13.34 -12.35
C ARG A 4 5.16 12.85 -12.24
N ILE A 5 4.89 12.01 -11.26
CA ILE A 5 3.58 11.39 -11.04
C ILE A 5 2.98 11.93 -9.74
N LEU A 6 1.79 12.55 -9.84
CA LEU A 6 1.01 12.93 -8.67
C LEU A 6 0.09 11.77 -8.26
N VAL A 7 0.33 11.19 -7.10
CA VAL A 7 -0.52 10.13 -6.53
C VAL A 7 -1.60 10.77 -5.67
N PHE A 8 -2.88 10.51 -5.98
CA PHE A 8 -4.00 11.13 -5.27
C PHE A 8 -5.19 10.18 -5.02
N PRO A 9 -5.71 10.12 -3.78
CA PRO A 9 -5.04 10.52 -2.54
C PRO A 9 -3.89 9.59 -2.18
N CYS A 10 -2.81 10.13 -1.65
CA CYS A 10 -1.57 9.40 -1.41
C CYS A 10 -1.55 8.56 -0.12
N GLY A 11 -2.35 8.92 0.89
CA GLY A 11 -2.40 8.20 2.16
C GLY A 11 -3.35 7.00 2.21
N SER A 12 -4.04 6.68 1.12
CA SER A 12 -4.82 5.43 1.04
C SER A 12 -3.89 4.23 0.96
N GLU A 13 -4.36 3.03 1.33
CA GLU A 13 -3.57 1.79 1.19
C GLU A 13 -3.01 1.59 -0.23
N ILE A 14 -3.78 2.02 -1.23
CA ILE A 14 -3.40 1.99 -2.63
C ILE A 14 -2.34 3.07 -2.89
N GLY A 15 -2.50 4.29 -2.40
CA GLY A 15 -1.46 5.31 -2.47
C GLY A 15 -0.14 4.88 -1.84
N LEU A 16 -0.17 4.28 -0.66
CA LEU A 16 1.03 3.77 0.00
C LEU A 16 1.69 2.64 -0.79
N GLU A 17 0.90 1.77 -1.41
CA GLU A 17 1.45 0.70 -2.25
C GLU A 17 2.06 1.20 -3.57
N ILE A 18 1.48 2.24 -4.20
CA ILE A 18 2.14 2.91 -5.35
C ILE A 18 3.51 3.43 -4.92
N HIS A 19 3.61 4.07 -3.74
CA HIS A 19 4.88 4.55 -3.24
C HIS A 19 5.90 3.42 -3.10
N ARG A 20 5.57 2.34 -2.38
CA ARG A 20 6.46 1.17 -2.22
C ARG A 20 6.88 0.55 -3.56
N ALA A 21 5.99 0.61 -4.54
CA ALA A 21 6.21 0.05 -5.87
C ALA A 21 7.12 0.92 -6.76
N LEU A 22 7.11 2.24 -6.60
CA LEU A 22 7.79 3.17 -7.52
C LEU A 22 8.93 3.97 -6.87
N CYS A 23 9.09 4.00 -5.54
CA CYS A 23 10.02 4.90 -4.85
C CYS A 23 11.50 4.72 -5.23
N TYR A 24 11.90 3.54 -5.69
CA TYR A 24 13.27 3.27 -6.17
C TYR A 24 13.43 3.38 -7.69
N SER A 25 12.39 3.81 -8.40
CA SER A 25 12.46 4.01 -9.85
C SER A 25 13.30 5.25 -10.18
N THR A 26 14.27 5.11 -11.08
CA THR A 26 15.00 6.25 -11.65
C THR A 26 14.22 6.95 -12.77
N HIS A 27 13.11 6.36 -13.22
CA HIS A 27 12.27 6.87 -14.30
C HIS A 27 11.09 7.71 -13.82
N PHE A 28 10.69 7.55 -12.55
CA PHE A 28 9.51 8.19 -11.99
C PHE A 28 9.83 8.89 -10.67
N GLU A 29 9.44 10.16 -10.57
CA GLU A 29 9.46 10.94 -9.33
C GLU A 29 8.02 11.02 -8.81
N LEU A 30 7.80 10.62 -7.56
CA LEU A 30 6.46 10.61 -6.95
C LEU A 30 6.21 11.90 -6.15
N ILE A 31 5.03 12.46 -6.33
CA ILE A 31 4.48 13.53 -5.50
C ILE A 31 3.18 12.98 -4.89
N GLY A 32 3.07 12.98 -3.57
CA GLY A 32 1.85 12.58 -2.87
C GLY A 32 0.95 13.78 -2.64
N ALA A 33 -0.34 13.67 -2.95
CA ALA A 33 -1.34 14.67 -2.59
C ALA A 33 -2.44 14.07 -1.73
N SER A 34 -2.97 14.84 -0.76
CA SER A 34 -4.14 14.43 0.01
C SER A 34 -5.09 15.58 0.33
N SER A 35 -6.36 15.23 0.49
CA SER A 35 -7.41 16.12 0.98
C SER A 35 -7.51 16.17 2.50
N ALA A 36 -7.00 15.15 3.18
CA ALA A 36 -6.96 15.07 4.64
C ALA A 36 -5.50 15.01 5.13
N ASP A 37 -5.26 15.38 6.39
CA ASP A 37 -3.98 15.08 7.03
C ASP A 37 -3.94 13.58 7.33
N ASP A 38 -3.13 12.85 6.56
CA ASP A 38 -3.08 11.39 6.57
C ASP A 38 -1.64 10.86 6.57
N HIS A 39 -1.50 9.53 6.58
CA HIS A 39 -0.20 8.86 6.65
C HIS A 39 0.70 9.15 5.43
N GLY A 40 0.13 9.61 4.30
CA GLY A 40 0.90 9.96 3.11
C GLY A 40 1.96 11.02 3.37
N ARG A 41 1.70 11.95 4.31
CA ARG A 41 2.66 12.97 4.76
C ARG A 41 3.97 12.38 5.28
N PHE A 42 3.94 11.19 5.87
CA PHE A 42 5.11 10.52 6.46
C PHE A 42 5.86 9.63 5.46
N VAL A 43 5.25 9.35 4.32
CA VAL A 43 5.75 8.36 3.34
C VAL A 43 6.29 9.02 2.09
N TYR A 44 5.67 10.11 1.62
CA TYR A 44 6.08 10.79 0.39
C TYR A 44 7.05 11.94 0.69
N ASP A 45 8.23 11.93 0.04
CA ASP A 45 9.22 13.00 0.16
C ASP A 45 8.68 14.35 -0.34
N ASN A 46 7.97 14.33 -1.47
CA ASN A 46 7.25 15.48 -2.01
C ASN A 46 5.76 15.33 -1.69
N TYR A 47 5.24 16.14 -0.76
CA TYR A 47 3.86 16.06 -0.28
C TYR A 47 3.10 17.39 -0.46
N VAL A 48 1.85 17.29 -0.94
CA VAL A 48 0.91 18.42 -1.07
C VAL A 48 -0.37 18.10 -0.29
N GLY A 49 -0.52 18.70 0.89
CA GLY A 49 -1.72 18.57 1.71
C GLY A 49 -2.79 19.62 1.39
N GLY A 50 -4.01 19.38 1.87
CA GLY A 50 -5.12 20.36 1.81
C GLY A 50 -5.74 20.53 0.43
N LEU A 51 -5.61 19.53 -0.44
CA LEU A 51 -6.32 19.52 -1.73
C LEU A 51 -7.83 19.37 -1.47
N PRO A 52 -8.75 20.11 -2.11
CA PRO A 52 -10.18 19.85 -1.95
C PRO A 52 -10.52 18.38 -2.27
N PHE A 53 -11.60 17.86 -1.71
CA PHE A 53 -12.07 16.53 -2.09
C PHE A 53 -12.44 16.52 -3.58
N HIS A 54 -12.31 15.36 -4.24
CA HIS A 54 -12.53 15.21 -5.69
C HIS A 54 -13.89 15.72 -6.20
N ASP A 55 -14.92 15.69 -5.34
CA ASP A 55 -16.29 16.12 -5.58
C ASP A 55 -16.54 17.60 -5.23
N SER A 56 -15.53 18.31 -4.74
CA SER A 56 -15.59 19.75 -4.50
C SER A 56 -15.50 20.55 -5.80
N PRO A 57 -16.29 21.63 -5.97
CA PRO A 57 -16.16 22.53 -7.12
C PRO A 57 -14.75 23.16 -7.22
N ASP A 58 -14.05 23.32 -6.10
CA ASP A 58 -12.72 23.93 -6.03
C ASP A 58 -11.59 22.95 -6.36
N PHE A 59 -11.90 21.66 -6.53
CA PHE A 59 -10.91 20.62 -6.78
C PHE A 59 -10.14 20.84 -8.08
N ALA A 60 -10.85 21.03 -9.19
CA ALA A 60 -10.22 21.13 -10.50
C ALA A 60 -9.33 22.37 -10.66
N PRO A 61 -9.75 23.60 -10.23
CA PRO A 61 -8.86 24.76 -10.22
C PRO A 61 -7.59 24.51 -9.40
N ARG A 62 -7.73 23.96 -8.18
CA ARG A 62 -6.58 23.72 -7.31
C ARG A 62 -5.64 22.65 -7.86
N LEU A 63 -6.20 21.59 -8.47
CA LEU A 63 -5.41 20.55 -9.13
C LEU A 63 -4.61 21.11 -10.32
N ALA A 64 -5.21 22.01 -11.12
CA ALA A 64 -4.52 22.67 -12.23
C ALA A 64 -3.28 23.45 -11.76
N GLU A 65 -3.41 24.20 -10.66
CA GLU A 65 -2.29 24.93 -10.05
C GLU A 65 -1.17 23.99 -9.60
N ILE A 66 -1.51 22.85 -9.00
CA ILE A 66 -0.54 21.84 -8.56
C ILE A 66 0.18 21.23 -9.77
N ILE A 67 -0.56 20.87 -10.82
CA ILE A 67 0.01 20.32 -12.05
C ILE A 67 1.06 21.26 -12.62
N GLN A 68 0.75 22.56 -12.71
CA GLN A 68 1.68 23.57 -13.21
C GLN A 68 2.87 23.79 -12.28
N THR A 69 2.62 23.98 -10.99
CA THR A 69 3.66 24.30 -9.99
C THR A 69 4.67 23.17 -9.84
N HIS A 70 4.20 21.94 -9.76
CA HIS A 70 5.05 20.76 -9.56
C HIS A 70 5.50 20.12 -10.88
N ARG A 71 5.02 20.62 -12.03
CA ARG A 71 5.30 20.09 -13.37
C ARG A 71 4.91 18.62 -13.49
N ILE A 72 3.68 18.31 -13.14
CA ILE A 72 3.16 16.93 -13.11
C ILE A 72 2.97 16.43 -14.55
N ASP A 73 3.57 15.29 -14.87
CA ASP A 73 3.43 14.61 -16.17
C ASP A 73 2.20 13.68 -16.20
N ALA A 74 1.83 13.08 -15.06
CA ALA A 74 0.66 12.22 -14.95
C ALA A 74 0.06 12.18 -13.54
N LEU A 75 -1.24 11.90 -13.46
CA LEU A 75 -1.97 11.63 -12.22
C LEU A 75 -2.16 10.13 -12.03
N TYR A 76 -1.96 9.63 -10.81
CA TYR A 76 -2.22 8.24 -10.44
C TYR A 76 -3.34 8.18 -9.38
N PRO A 77 -4.58 7.86 -9.78
CA PRO A 77 -5.70 7.74 -8.86
C PRO A 77 -5.58 6.51 -7.96
N THR A 78 -6.04 6.65 -6.71
CA THR A 78 -5.98 5.55 -5.72
C THR A 78 -7.35 5.07 -5.25
N MET A 79 -8.43 5.60 -5.82
CA MET A 79 -9.82 5.21 -5.55
C MET A 79 -10.65 5.28 -6.82
N ASP A 80 -11.71 4.47 -6.92
CA ASP A 80 -12.53 4.38 -8.14
C ASP A 80 -13.23 5.71 -8.47
N ALA A 81 -13.84 6.36 -7.47
CA ALA A 81 -14.48 7.67 -7.66
C ALA A 81 -13.47 8.75 -8.06
N VAL A 82 -12.27 8.73 -7.48
CA VAL A 82 -11.19 9.65 -7.85
C VAL A 82 -10.69 9.38 -9.26
N ALA A 83 -10.53 8.12 -9.66
CA ALA A 83 -10.15 7.76 -11.01
C ALA A 83 -11.16 8.29 -12.04
N GLU A 84 -12.47 8.14 -11.76
CA GLU A 84 -13.52 8.68 -12.62
C GLU A 84 -13.43 10.20 -12.74
N THR A 85 -13.37 10.92 -11.61
CA THR A 85 -13.22 12.39 -11.62
C THR A 85 -11.97 12.81 -12.39
N LEU A 86 -10.82 12.19 -12.14
CA LEU A 86 -9.58 12.57 -12.81
C LEU A 86 -9.63 12.28 -14.30
N GLN A 87 -10.22 11.16 -14.73
CA GLN A 87 -10.37 10.86 -16.14
C GLN A 87 -11.31 11.84 -16.85
N ASP A 88 -12.40 12.24 -16.22
CA ASP A 88 -13.33 13.26 -16.76
C ASP A 88 -12.66 14.65 -16.84
N LEU A 89 -11.63 14.91 -16.02
CA LEU A 89 -10.87 16.16 -16.02
C LEU A 89 -9.62 16.15 -16.91
N ALA A 90 -9.14 14.99 -17.33
CA ALA A 90 -7.83 14.79 -17.93
C ALA A 90 -7.59 15.70 -19.15
N GLU A 91 -8.53 15.69 -20.11
CA GLU A 91 -8.46 16.50 -21.33
C GLU A 91 -8.45 18.00 -21.00
N ARG A 92 -9.35 18.44 -20.12
CA ARG A 92 -9.46 19.85 -19.71
C ARG A 92 -8.20 20.37 -19.02
N LEU A 93 -7.56 19.52 -18.22
CA LEU A 93 -6.33 19.86 -17.49
C LEU A 93 -5.06 19.62 -18.31
N GLY A 94 -5.16 19.04 -19.51
CA GLY A 94 -4.01 18.72 -20.36
C GLY A 94 -3.03 17.75 -19.68
N VAL A 95 -3.52 16.86 -18.82
CA VAL A 95 -2.70 15.95 -18.01
C VAL A 95 -3.10 14.51 -18.27
N ARG A 96 -2.11 13.62 -18.27
CA ARG A 96 -2.35 12.19 -18.39
C ARG A 96 -2.86 11.62 -17.07
N VAL A 97 -3.74 10.63 -17.13
CA VAL A 97 -4.15 9.83 -15.97
C VAL A 97 -3.71 8.39 -16.21
N ILE A 98 -2.98 7.82 -15.24
CA ILE A 98 -2.53 6.43 -15.26
C ILE A 98 -3.72 5.54 -14.90
N GLY A 99 -4.09 4.65 -15.82
CA GLY A 99 -5.20 3.71 -15.67
C GLY A 99 -6.09 3.62 -16.89
N SER A 100 -7.27 3.04 -16.71
CA SER A 100 -8.22 2.79 -17.80
C SER A 100 -8.95 4.06 -18.27
N PRO A 101 -9.38 4.14 -19.54
CA PRO A 101 -10.11 5.30 -20.07
C PRO A 101 -11.40 5.65 -19.30
N ALA A 102 -11.88 6.88 -19.44
CA ALA A 102 -13.06 7.39 -18.74
C ALA A 102 -14.30 6.48 -18.85
N ALA A 103 -14.58 5.93 -20.03
CA ALA A 103 -15.71 5.04 -20.25
C ALA A 103 -15.64 3.75 -19.40
N VAL A 104 -14.45 3.13 -19.33
CA VAL A 104 -14.22 1.90 -18.55
C VAL A 104 -14.31 2.20 -17.06
N THR A 105 -13.65 3.28 -16.63
CA THR A 105 -13.65 3.71 -15.23
C THR A 105 -15.08 4.02 -14.73
N ARG A 106 -15.90 4.67 -15.56
CA ARG A 106 -17.32 4.95 -15.26
C ARG A 106 -18.15 3.67 -15.08
N ILE A 107 -17.94 2.67 -15.95
CA ILE A 107 -18.58 1.35 -15.83
C ILE A 107 -18.18 0.68 -14.52
N CYS A 108 -16.87 0.55 -14.26
CA CYS A 108 -16.36 -0.12 -13.05
C CYS A 108 -16.74 0.60 -11.74
N ALA A 109 -16.98 1.91 -11.78
CA ALA A 109 -17.40 2.67 -10.60
C ALA A 109 -18.87 2.43 -10.21
N SER A 110 -19.71 1.88 -11.10
CA SER A 110 -21.10 1.48 -10.83
C SER A 110 -21.25 -0.03 -10.90
N LYS A 111 -21.74 -0.63 -9.81
CA LYS A 111 -21.97 -2.08 -9.76
C LYS A 111 -23.08 -2.51 -10.72
N THR A 112 -24.11 -1.68 -10.87
CA THR A 112 -25.21 -1.89 -11.80
C THR A 112 -24.71 -1.89 -13.23
N LEU A 113 -23.98 -0.84 -13.65
CA LEU A 113 -23.40 -0.78 -15.00
C LEU A 113 -22.42 -1.92 -15.25
N THR A 114 -21.62 -2.28 -14.25
CA THR A 114 -20.70 -3.43 -14.35
C THR A 114 -21.46 -4.73 -14.60
N TYR A 115 -22.50 -5.01 -13.80
CA TYR A 115 -23.31 -6.21 -13.97
C TYR A 115 -24.07 -6.20 -15.30
N ASP A 116 -24.67 -5.09 -15.69
CA ASP A 116 -25.39 -4.98 -16.98
C ASP A 116 -24.45 -5.19 -18.17
N THR A 117 -23.22 -4.67 -18.08
CA THR A 117 -22.24 -4.77 -19.16
C THR A 117 -21.68 -6.19 -19.31
N LEU A 118 -21.62 -6.94 -18.20
CA LEU A 118 -21.00 -8.27 -18.14
C LEU A 118 -22.03 -9.41 -18.05
N ASP A 119 -23.32 -9.09 -18.05
CA ASP A 119 -24.39 -10.08 -18.05
C ASP A 119 -24.27 -10.99 -19.27
N GLY A 120 -24.46 -12.30 -19.05
CA GLY A 120 -24.24 -13.35 -20.04
C GLY A 120 -22.78 -13.63 -20.43
N LEU A 121 -21.80 -12.82 -20.00
CA LEU A 121 -20.37 -13.07 -20.24
C LEU A 121 -19.71 -13.78 -19.06
N VAL A 122 -20.06 -13.39 -17.84
CA VAL A 122 -19.62 -14.03 -16.60
C VAL A 122 -20.81 -14.19 -15.64
N PRO A 123 -20.84 -15.24 -14.80
CA PRO A 123 -21.87 -15.38 -13.76
C PRO A 123 -21.89 -14.17 -12.81
N ILE A 124 -23.04 -13.51 -12.71
CA ILE A 124 -23.29 -12.40 -11.79
C ILE A 124 -24.30 -12.81 -10.71
N PRO A 125 -24.31 -12.15 -9.53
CA PRO A 125 -25.34 -12.40 -8.53
C PRO A 125 -26.72 -11.95 -9.03
N ALA A 126 -27.75 -12.71 -8.67
CA ALA A 126 -29.14 -12.33 -8.85
C ALA A 126 -29.41 -10.99 -8.17
N ARG A 127 -30.16 -10.14 -8.88
CA ARG A 127 -30.50 -8.78 -8.47
C ARG A 127 -32.00 -8.68 -8.30
N TYR A 128 -32.43 -8.06 -7.21
CA TYR A 128 -33.84 -7.85 -6.91
C TYR A 128 -34.16 -6.36 -7.00
N PRO A 129 -35.19 -5.96 -7.77
CA PRO A 129 -35.56 -4.55 -7.93
C PRO A 129 -36.09 -3.93 -6.63
N ASP A 130 -36.70 -4.74 -5.77
CA ASP A 130 -37.25 -4.33 -4.48
C ASP A 130 -37.33 -5.54 -3.52
N LEU A 131 -37.78 -5.28 -2.28
CA LEU A 131 -37.93 -6.31 -1.25
C LEU A 131 -39.06 -7.31 -1.52
N ALA A 132 -40.06 -6.95 -2.34
CA ALA A 132 -41.17 -7.85 -2.68
C ALA A 132 -40.75 -8.90 -3.72
N ALA A 133 -39.75 -8.58 -4.54
CA ALA A 133 -39.16 -9.50 -5.50
C ALA A 133 -38.12 -10.48 -4.90
N VAL A 134 -37.80 -10.37 -3.61
CA VAL A 134 -36.82 -11.25 -2.94
C VAL A 134 -37.43 -12.63 -2.67
N PRO A 135 -36.90 -13.72 -3.25
CA PRO A 135 -37.48 -15.06 -3.11
C PRO A 135 -37.11 -15.74 -1.79
N ALA A 136 -35.93 -15.41 -1.25
CA ALA A 136 -35.40 -15.99 -0.02
C ALA A 136 -34.36 -15.07 0.62
N TYR A 137 -34.20 -15.21 1.92
CA TYR A 137 -33.17 -14.55 2.73
C TYR A 137 -32.15 -15.59 3.22
N PRO A 138 -30.89 -15.20 3.49
CA PRO A 138 -30.37 -13.83 3.51
C PRO A 138 -30.14 -13.22 2.12
N VAL A 139 -30.22 -11.88 2.07
CA VAL A 139 -29.77 -11.07 0.92
C VAL A 139 -28.57 -10.21 1.30
N PHE A 140 -27.86 -9.70 0.31
CA PHE A 140 -26.78 -8.73 0.51
C PHE A 140 -27.17 -7.38 -0.10
N ILE A 141 -27.14 -6.33 0.72
CA ILE A 141 -27.48 -4.97 0.31
C ILE A 141 -26.21 -4.14 0.27
N LYS A 142 -25.93 -3.46 -0.85
CA LYS A 142 -24.75 -2.60 -1.00
C LYS A 142 -25.05 -1.38 -1.89
N PRO A 143 -24.37 -0.24 -1.70
CA PRO A 143 -24.54 0.90 -2.58
C PRO A 143 -23.99 0.61 -3.98
N ASP A 144 -24.64 1.17 -5.00
CA ASP A 144 -24.20 1.04 -6.39
C ASP A 144 -22.78 1.55 -6.58
N ARG A 145 -22.53 2.76 -6.09
CA ARG A 145 -21.23 3.42 -6.09
C ARG A 145 -20.72 3.49 -4.65
N GLY A 146 -19.48 3.07 -4.42
CA GLY A 146 -18.89 3.08 -3.08
C GLY A 146 -17.67 2.18 -2.94
N TYR A 147 -17.00 2.26 -1.79
CA TYR A 147 -15.73 1.61 -1.51
C TYR A 147 -15.65 1.06 -0.08
N GLY A 148 -14.70 0.16 0.18
CA GLY A 148 -14.35 -0.33 1.53
C GLY A 148 -15.50 -1.00 2.28
N SER A 149 -16.45 -1.62 1.57
CA SER A 149 -17.65 -2.24 2.12
C SER A 149 -18.53 -1.31 2.97
N ARG A 150 -18.38 0.02 2.83
CA ARG A 150 -19.21 0.98 3.57
C ARG A 150 -20.66 0.87 3.13
N HIS A 151 -21.57 0.84 4.10
CA HIS A 151 -23.01 0.70 3.87
C HIS A 151 -23.40 -0.60 3.14
N ALA A 152 -22.53 -1.60 3.15
CA ALA A 152 -22.82 -2.94 2.65
C ALA A 152 -23.09 -3.89 3.82
N ALA A 153 -24.20 -4.62 3.78
CA ALA A 153 -24.60 -5.52 4.86
C ALA A 153 -25.43 -6.70 4.37
N ARG A 154 -25.30 -7.81 5.09
CA ARG A 154 -26.20 -8.96 5.00
C ARG A 154 -27.50 -8.63 5.74
N ALA A 155 -28.63 -8.96 5.15
CA ALA A 155 -29.95 -8.92 5.79
C ALA A 155 -30.52 -10.33 5.86
N ASP A 156 -30.85 -10.80 7.06
CA ASP A 156 -31.34 -12.16 7.30
C ASP A 156 -32.85 -12.31 7.10
N ASP A 157 -33.59 -11.20 7.02
CA ASP A 157 -35.02 -11.17 6.77
C ASP A 157 -35.46 -9.82 6.14
N ALA A 158 -36.73 -9.74 5.77
CA ALA A 158 -37.32 -8.56 5.13
C ALA A 158 -37.33 -7.31 6.04
N ALA A 159 -37.48 -7.49 7.36
CA ALA A 159 -37.51 -6.37 8.30
C ALA A 159 -36.11 -5.75 8.44
N GLY A 160 -35.07 -6.58 8.56
CA GLY A 160 -33.68 -6.17 8.56
C GLY A 160 -33.28 -5.48 7.26
N ALA A 161 -33.72 -6.01 6.12
CA ALA A 161 -33.48 -5.40 4.81
C ALA A 161 -34.13 -4.02 4.69
N ALA A 162 -35.40 -3.88 5.10
CA ALA A 162 -36.10 -2.59 5.11
C ALA A 162 -35.41 -1.56 6.02
N ALA A 163 -34.97 -1.99 7.22
CA ALA A 163 -34.26 -1.12 8.15
C ALA A 163 -32.91 -0.63 7.59
N LEU A 164 -32.18 -1.47 6.85
CA LEU A 164 -30.93 -1.08 6.20
C LEU A 164 -31.15 -0.03 5.10
N LEU A 165 -32.16 -0.23 4.25
CA LEU A 165 -32.50 0.71 3.18
C LEU A 165 -32.99 2.05 3.73
N ALA A 166 -33.81 2.04 4.78
CA ALA A 166 -34.31 3.27 5.42
C ALA A 166 -33.18 4.15 6.01
N ARG A 167 -32.02 3.55 6.35
CA ARG A 167 -30.83 4.28 6.83
C ARG A 167 -30.01 4.93 5.71
N GLN A 168 -30.36 4.71 4.44
CA GLN A 168 -29.63 5.21 3.27
C GLN A 168 -30.56 6.01 2.32
N PRO A 169 -31.28 7.04 2.81
CA PRO A 169 -32.23 7.77 1.98
C PRO A 169 -31.52 8.47 0.81
N GLY A 170 -32.12 8.40 -0.38
CA GLY A 170 -31.62 9.08 -1.58
C GLY A 170 -30.35 8.49 -2.20
N ARG A 171 -29.92 7.30 -1.75
CA ARG A 171 -28.77 6.58 -2.31
C ARG A 171 -29.25 5.37 -3.11
N ASP A 172 -28.64 5.15 -4.27
CA ASP A 172 -28.88 3.96 -5.07
C ASP A 172 -28.27 2.72 -4.39
N MET A 173 -29.14 1.81 -3.96
CA MET A 173 -28.79 0.58 -3.25
C MET A 173 -29.19 -0.62 -4.10
N LEU A 174 -28.32 -1.62 -4.19
CA LEU A 174 -28.62 -2.91 -4.80
C LEU A 174 -29.05 -3.90 -3.73
N ILE A 175 -30.05 -4.72 -4.05
CA ILE A 175 -30.45 -5.91 -3.28
C ILE A 175 -30.02 -7.12 -4.11
N LEU A 176 -29.12 -7.93 -3.56
CA LEU A 176 -28.50 -9.06 -4.25
C LEU A 176 -28.74 -10.36 -3.50
N GLU A 177 -28.65 -11.50 -4.19
CA GLU A 177 -28.48 -12.78 -3.50
C GLU A 177 -27.25 -12.73 -2.57
N TYR A 178 -27.34 -13.44 -1.46
CA TYR A 178 -26.21 -13.58 -0.55
C TYR A 178 -25.26 -14.69 -1.03
N LEU A 179 -23.99 -14.34 -1.23
CA LEU A 179 -22.92 -15.28 -1.58
C LEU A 179 -22.16 -15.69 -0.30
N PRO A 180 -22.34 -16.92 0.22
CA PRO A 180 -21.84 -17.31 1.55
C PRO A 180 -20.39 -17.78 1.56
N GLY A 181 -19.83 -18.22 0.44
CA GLY A 181 -18.57 -18.96 0.46
C GLY A 181 -17.32 -18.10 0.28
N ARG A 182 -16.22 -18.75 -0.10
CA ARG A 182 -14.89 -18.16 -0.20
C ARG A 182 -14.84 -17.05 -1.27
N GLU A 183 -13.96 -16.08 -1.04
CA GLU A 183 -13.77 -14.90 -1.88
C GLU A 183 -12.35 -14.86 -2.44
N TRP A 184 -12.22 -14.44 -3.70
CA TRP A 184 -10.95 -14.28 -4.40
C TRP A 184 -10.83 -12.89 -5.01
N THR A 185 -9.60 -12.48 -5.26
CA THR A 185 -9.29 -11.39 -6.19
C THR A 185 -8.40 -11.93 -7.30
N VAL A 186 -8.69 -11.53 -8.52
CA VAL A 186 -7.88 -11.83 -9.70
C VAL A 186 -7.24 -10.53 -10.15
N ASP A 187 -5.96 -10.35 -9.81
CA ASP A 187 -5.19 -9.17 -10.22
C ASP A 187 -4.82 -9.31 -11.70
N CYS A 188 -5.06 -8.29 -12.51
CA CYS A 188 -4.88 -8.31 -13.96
C CYS A 188 -4.06 -7.11 -14.44
N PHE A 189 -3.43 -7.24 -15.60
CA PHE A 189 -2.76 -6.14 -16.30
C PHE A 189 -2.99 -6.24 -17.80
N SER A 190 -3.49 -5.15 -18.38
CA SER A 190 -3.67 -5.02 -19.82
C SER A 190 -2.90 -3.82 -20.35
N ASP A 191 -2.21 -3.97 -21.47
CA ASP A 191 -1.39 -2.90 -22.04
C ASP A 191 -2.22 -1.88 -22.86
N ARG A 192 -1.55 -0.85 -23.38
CA ARG A 192 -2.16 0.18 -24.24
C ARG A 192 -2.75 -0.34 -25.55
N HIS A 193 -2.41 -1.56 -25.95
CA HIS A 193 -2.94 -2.21 -27.15
C HIS A 193 -4.18 -3.06 -26.84
N GLY A 194 -4.59 -3.12 -25.57
CA GLY A 194 -5.73 -3.90 -25.09
C GLY A 194 -5.42 -5.38 -24.90
N VAL A 195 -4.13 -5.77 -24.87
CA VAL A 195 -3.71 -7.14 -24.66
C VAL A 195 -3.61 -7.42 -23.16
N LEU A 196 -4.31 -8.47 -22.69
CA LEU A 196 -4.16 -8.98 -21.33
C LEU A 196 -2.80 -9.69 -21.20
N LEU A 197 -1.83 -9.05 -20.55
CA LEU A 197 -0.46 -9.58 -20.39
C LEU A 197 -0.26 -10.38 -19.10
N PHE A 198 -1.12 -10.18 -18.11
CA PHE A 198 -1.00 -10.86 -16.82
C PHE A 198 -2.36 -11.00 -16.14
N HIS A 199 -2.56 -12.14 -15.50
CA HIS A 199 -3.59 -12.34 -14.49
C HIS A 199 -3.07 -13.31 -13.40
N ALA A 200 -3.46 -13.10 -12.14
CA ALA A 200 -3.14 -14.01 -11.05
C ALA A 200 -4.26 -14.05 -10.01
N VAL A 201 -4.59 -15.26 -9.56
CA VAL A 201 -5.66 -15.51 -8.58
C VAL A 201 -5.06 -15.56 -7.17
N ARG A 202 -5.68 -14.86 -6.24
CA ARG A 202 -5.33 -14.94 -4.81
C ARG A 202 -6.57 -15.02 -3.92
N GLY A 203 -6.45 -15.81 -2.86
CA GLY A 203 -7.50 -15.94 -1.85
C GLY A 203 -7.60 -14.68 -0.99
N ARG A 204 -8.81 -14.33 -0.54
CA ARG A 204 -9.02 -13.27 0.46
C ARG A 204 -9.26 -13.88 1.83
N ASP A 205 -8.21 -14.50 2.36
CA ASP A 205 -8.29 -15.39 3.52
C ASP A 205 -8.67 -14.68 4.83
N ARG A 206 -8.24 -13.41 4.99
CA ARG A 206 -8.74 -12.51 6.06
C ARG A 206 -9.05 -11.14 5.49
N ILE A 207 -10.24 -10.63 5.80
CA ILE A 207 -10.73 -9.32 5.35
C ILE A 207 -10.95 -8.42 6.56
N SER A 208 -10.47 -7.18 6.49
CA SER A 208 -10.74 -6.12 7.47
C SER A 208 -11.08 -4.83 6.72
N ASN A 209 -12.20 -4.18 7.06
CA ASN A 209 -12.66 -2.94 6.41
C ASN A 209 -12.71 -3.00 4.87
N GLY A 210 -13.13 -4.15 4.30
CA GLY A 210 -13.19 -4.37 2.85
C GLY A 210 -11.83 -4.65 2.18
N ILE A 211 -10.75 -4.73 2.97
CA ILE A 211 -9.38 -4.94 2.51
C ILE A 211 -8.93 -6.35 2.89
N SER A 212 -8.32 -7.07 1.95
CA SER A 212 -7.70 -8.37 2.23
C SER A 212 -6.37 -8.16 2.94
N VAL A 213 -6.37 -8.37 4.24
CA VAL A 213 -5.20 -8.20 5.12
C VAL A 213 -4.39 -9.49 5.28
N HIS A 214 -4.94 -10.63 4.86
CA HIS A 214 -4.21 -11.88 4.66
C HIS A 214 -4.60 -12.46 3.30
N THR A 215 -3.61 -12.77 2.46
CA THR A 215 -3.81 -13.29 1.10
C THR A 215 -2.64 -14.16 0.65
N SER A 216 -2.94 -15.16 -0.15
CA SER A 216 -1.97 -16.10 -0.74
C SER A 216 -2.38 -16.46 -2.17
N PRO A 217 -1.44 -16.85 -3.06
CA PRO A 217 -1.77 -17.38 -4.37
C PRO A 217 -2.74 -18.56 -4.27
N SER A 218 -3.69 -18.67 -5.19
CA SER A 218 -4.68 -19.74 -5.19
C SER A 218 -4.80 -20.38 -6.57
N ALA A 219 -4.88 -21.71 -6.59
CA ALA A 219 -5.17 -22.50 -7.80
C ALA A 219 -6.67 -22.77 -7.98
N ASP A 220 -7.52 -22.40 -7.01
CA ASP A 220 -8.95 -22.63 -7.05
C ASP A 220 -9.55 -21.86 -8.23
N PHE A 221 -10.31 -22.56 -9.09
CA PHE A 221 -10.98 -22.00 -10.27
C PHE A 221 -10.04 -21.24 -11.23
N ALA A 222 -8.73 -21.48 -11.21
CA ALA A 222 -7.76 -20.69 -11.97
C ALA A 222 -8.04 -20.65 -13.49
N GLY A 223 -8.42 -21.79 -14.08
CA GLY A 223 -8.84 -21.85 -15.48
C GLY A 223 -10.08 -21.00 -15.77
N LEU A 224 -11.13 -21.15 -14.96
CA LEU A 224 -12.36 -20.36 -15.11
C LEU A 224 -12.11 -18.86 -14.95
N PHE A 225 -11.27 -18.46 -14.00
CA PHE A 225 -10.90 -17.05 -13.82
C PHE A 225 -10.01 -16.52 -14.93
N THR A 226 -9.25 -17.36 -15.62
CA THR A 226 -8.53 -16.99 -16.85
C THR A 226 -9.52 -16.63 -17.97
N ASP A 227 -10.57 -17.45 -18.12
CA ASP A 227 -11.63 -17.20 -19.10
C ASP A 227 -12.38 -15.91 -18.77
N TRP A 228 -12.70 -15.67 -17.49
CA TRP A 228 -13.34 -14.42 -17.04
C TRP A 228 -12.45 -13.21 -17.28
N ALA A 229 -11.16 -13.30 -16.97
CA ALA A 229 -10.22 -12.20 -17.21
C ALA A 229 -10.18 -11.84 -18.70
N SER A 230 -10.16 -12.84 -19.57
CA SER A 230 -10.18 -12.66 -21.02
C SER A 230 -11.49 -12.02 -21.51
N ALA A 231 -12.63 -12.55 -21.10
CA ALA A 231 -13.95 -12.01 -21.47
C ALA A 231 -14.17 -10.57 -20.99
N ILE A 232 -13.77 -10.27 -19.75
CA ILE A 232 -13.85 -8.90 -19.20
C ILE A 232 -12.89 -7.98 -19.96
N ASN A 233 -11.66 -8.42 -20.25
CA ASN A 233 -10.70 -7.63 -21.01
C ASN A 233 -11.20 -7.32 -22.43
N GLU A 234 -11.78 -8.29 -23.13
CA GLU A 234 -12.32 -8.09 -24.48
C GLU A 234 -13.50 -7.11 -24.48
N LYS A 235 -14.39 -7.23 -23.48
CA LYS A 235 -15.60 -6.40 -23.38
C LYS A 235 -15.28 -4.97 -22.95
N LEU A 236 -14.45 -4.79 -21.94
CA LEU A 236 -14.19 -3.49 -21.32
C LEU A 236 -12.95 -2.80 -21.88
N ARG A 237 -11.95 -3.56 -22.37
CA ARG A 237 -10.62 -3.06 -22.77
C ARG A 237 -9.97 -2.16 -21.70
N PRO A 238 -9.81 -2.64 -20.45
CA PRO A 238 -9.08 -1.91 -19.43
C PRO A 238 -7.63 -1.68 -19.86
N ARG A 239 -7.01 -0.62 -19.31
CA ARG A 239 -5.59 -0.29 -19.53
C ARG A 239 -4.89 -0.12 -18.18
N GLY A 240 -3.66 -0.63 -18.11
CA GLY A 240 -2.89 -0.72 -16.87
C GLY A 240 -3.39 -1.86 -15.98
N ALA A 241 -3.12 -1.74 -14.70
CA ALA A 241 -3.57 -2.70 -13.69
C ALA A 241 -5.06 -2.54 -13.37
N TRP A 242 -5.77 -3.66 -13.32
CA TRP A 242 -7.17 -3.77 -12.95
C TRP A 242 -7.39 -5.08 -12.19
N PHE A 243 -8.56 -5.27 -11.58
CA PHE A 243 -8.89 -6.57 -10.98
C PHE A 243 -10.38 -6.83 -11.03
N PHE A 244 -10.74 -8.09 -10.82
CA PHE A 244 -12.10 -8.48 -10.46
C PHE A 244 -12.09 -9.37 -9.23
N GLN A 245 -13.22 -9.42 -8.55
CA GLN A 245 -13.43 -10.28 -7.39
C GLN A 245 -14.53 -11.28 -7.67
N ALA A 246 -14.36 -12.48 -7.14
CA ALA A 246 -15.34 -13.56 -7.24
C ALA A 246 -15.63 -14.12 -5.86
N LYS A 247 -16.86 -14.61 -5.65
CA LYS A 247 -17.26 -15.26 -4.41
C LYS A 247 -18.19 -16.44 -4.68
N LEU A 248 -18.04 -17.51 -3.91
CA LEU A 248 -18.90 -18.68 -4.06
C LEU A 248 -20.33 -18.40 -3.61
N ASP A 249 -21.28 -18.83 -4.43
CA ASP A 249 -22.68 -18.97 -4.06
C ASP A 249 -22.92 -20.20 -3.15
N GLY A 250 -24.18 -20.43 -2.77
CA GLY A 250 -24.57 -21.57 -1.93
C GLY A 250 -24.41 -22.94 -2.58
N ALA A 251 -24.22 -23.00 -3.91
CA ALA A 251 -23.96 -24.21 -4.67
C ALA A 251 -22.45 -24.45 -4.92
N GLY A 252 -21.58 -23.59 -4.38
CA GLY A 252 -20.14 -23.68 -4.56
C GLY A 252 -19.67 -23.23 -5.94
N GLN A 253 -20.46 -22.43 -6.66
CA GLN A 253 -20.07 -21.83 -7.94
C GLN A 253 -19.66 -20.36 -7.74
N PRO A 254 -18.56 -19.90 -8.37
CA PRO A 254 -18.14 -18.51 -8.26
C PRO A 254 -19.09 -17.59 -9.03
N LYS A 255 -19.38 -16.43 -8.45
CA LYS A 255 -20.06 -15.29 -9.10
C LYS A 255 -19.24 -14.02 -8.94
N LEU A 256 -19.31 -13.14 -9.94
CA LEU A 256 -18.63 -11.85 -9.97
C LEU A 256 -19.16 -10.93 -8.85
N LEU A 257 -18.27 -10.37 -8.05
CA LEU A 257 -18.61 -9.39 -7.02
C LEU A 257 -18.44 -7.94 -7.47
N GLU A 258 -17.31 -7.66 -8.11
CA GLU A 258 -16.92 -6.33 -8.61
C GLU A 258 -15.79 -6.45 -9.64
N VAL A 259 -15.67 -5.42 -10.48
CA VAL A 259 -14.51 -5.14 -11.33
C VAL A 259 -14.06 -3.73 -11.01
N ALA A 260 -12.76 -3.52 -10.85
CA ALA A 260 -12.20 -2.20 -10.63
C ALA A 260 -11.14 -1.90 -11.68
N ALA A 261 -11.24 -0.71 -12.28
CA ALA A 261 -10.35 -0.22 -13.34
C ALA A 261 -9.02 0.35 -12.81
N ARG A 262 -8.54 -0.20 -11.69
CA ARG A 262 -7.31 0.17 -10.98
C ARG A 262 -6.72 -1.06 -10.30
N PHE A 263 -5.49 -0.94 -9.81
CA PHE A 263 -4.90 -2.01 -9.00
C PHE A 263 -5.54 -2.11 -7.60
N ALA A 264 -5.39 -3.26 -6.94
CA ALA A 264 -5.81 -3.47 -5.56
C ALA A 264 -4.62 -3.33 -4.60
N GLY A 265 -4.83 -2.80 -3.39
CA GLY A 265 -3.73 -2.65 -2.41
C GLY A 265 -3.04 -3.99 -2.06
N SER A 266 -3.81 -5.09 -1.97
CA SER A 266 -3.24 -6.43 -1.73
C SER A 266 -2.55 -7.05 -2.94
N SER A 267 -2.58 -6.41 -4.12
CA SER A 267 -1.77 -6.84 -5.26
C SER A 267 -0.26 -6.65 -4.99
N ALA A 268 0.12 -6.08 -3.85
CA ALA A 268 1.47 -6.13 -3.29
C ALA A 268 2.05 -7.55 -3.24
N LEU A 269 1.20 -8.58 -3.10
CA LEU A 269 1.59 -9.99 -3.25
C LEU A 269 2.29 -10.25 -4.59
N GLN A 270 1.74 -9.69 -5.68
CA GLN A 270 2.29 -9.86 -7.03
C GLN A 270 3.62 -9.13 -7.19
N ARG A 271 3.78 -7.95 -6.55
CA ARG A 271 5.09 -7.27 -6.47
C ARG A 271 6.11 -8.13 -5.72
N GLY A 272 5.67 -8.82 -4.67
CA GLY A 272 6.45 -9.82 -3.96
C GLY A 272 6.88 -11.01 -4.82
N LEU A 273 6.20 -11.28 -5.94
CA LEU A 273 6.57 -12.27 -6.97
C LEU A 273 7.32 -11.66 -8.17
N GLY A 274 7.69 -10.38 -8.13
CA GLY A 274 8.39 -9.69 -9.21
C GLY A 274 7.47 -8.99 -10.23
N VAL A 275 6.16 -9.10 -10.10
CA VAL A 275 5.18 -8.43 -10.99
C VAL A 275 4.72 -7.11 -10.37
N ASN A 276 5.46 -6.04 -10.67
CA ASN A 276 5.19 -4.71 -10.15
C ASN A 276 4.09 -3.99 -10.95
N LEU A 277 2.83 -4.33 -10.67
CA LEU A 277 1.65 -3.81 -11.38
C LEU A 277 1.55 -2.27 -11.41
N PRO A 278 1.82 -1.53 -10.31
CA PRO A 278 1.82 -0.07 -10.39
C PRO A 278 2.90 0.49 -11.31
N LEU A 279 4.11 -0.07 -11.27
CA LEU A 279 5.22 0.37 -12.11
C LEU A 279 4.97 0.06 -13.60
N LEU A 280 4.43 -1.13 -13.89
CA LEU A 280 4.00 -1.52 -15.23
C LEU A 280 2.93 -0.56 -15.77
N SER A 281 1.97 -0.15 -14.92
CA SER A 281 0.92 0.80 -15.30
C SER A 281 1.49 2.18 -15.62
N ALA A 282 2.48 2.64 -14.86
CA ALA A 282 3.16 3.89 -15.14
C ALA A 282 3.93 3.82 -16.47
N PHE A 283 4.73 2.77 -16.71
CA PHE A 283 5.43 2.61 -17.99
C PHE A 283 4.48 2.53 -19.18
N ASP A 284 3.42 1.73 -19.08
CA ASP A 284 2.43 1.62 -20.15
C ASP A 284 1.73 2.96 -20.41
N ALA A 285 1.38 3.72 -19.36
CA ALA A 285 0.78 5.05 -19.52
C ALA A 285 1.70 6.03 -20.26
N PHE A 286 3.02 5.90 -20.12
CA PHE A 286 4.01 6.65 -20.89
C PHE A 286 4.38 6.02 -22.23
N ASP A 287 3.58 5.06 -22.70
CA ASP A 287 3.67 4.40 -23.99
C ASP A 287 4.96 3.57 -24.17
N TRP A 288 5.61 3.20 -23.07
CA TRP A 288 6.78 2.32 -23.10
C TRP A 288 6.34 0.88 -23.29
N PRO A 289 7.12 0.05 -24.01
CA PRO A 289 6.85 -1.39 -24.08
C PRO A 289 7.02 -2.01 -22.70
N VAL A 290 6.12 -2.92 -22.34
CA VAL A 290 6.13 -3.65 -21.07
C VAL A 290 5.99 -5.15 -21.32
N SER A 291 6.57 -5.94 -20.44
CA SER A 291 6.44 -7.40 -20.42
C SER A 291 6.44 -7.86 -18.98
N VAL A 292 5.82 -9.00 -18.71
CA VAL A 292 5.70 -9.53 -17.35
C VAL A 292 6.49 -10.82 -17.22
N ALA A 293 7.28 -10.91 -16.15
CA ALA A 293 7.95 -12.14 -15.73
C ALA A 293 7.72 -12.29 -14.22
N ALA A 294 7.11 -13.40 -13.82
CA ALA A 294 6.85 -13.72 -12.43
C ALA A 294 7.87 -14.75 -11.93
N ASN A 295 8.28 -14.62 -10.68
CA ASN A 295 8.98 -15.67 -9.97
C ASN A 295 8.01 -16.77 -9.51
N ASP A 296 8.54 -17.97 -9.31
CA ASP A 296 7.79 -19.12 -8.79
C ASP A 296 8.35 -19.55 -7.44
N TYR A 297 7.69 -19.11 -6.37
CA TYR A 297 7.93 -19.57 -5.00
C TYR A 297 6.68 -19.37 -4.12
N PRO A 298 6.52 -20.19 -3.07
CA PRO A 298 5.47 -19.96 -2.08
C PRO A 298 5.61 -18.59 -1.43
N ILE A 299 4.49 -17.87 -1.31
CA ILE A 299 4.41 -16.57 -0.65
C ILE A 299 3.04 -16.38 -0.03
N GLU A 300 3.00 -15.71 1.10
CA GLU A 300 1.79 -15.17 1.70
C GLU A 300 2.04 -13.69 2.06
N LEU A 301 0.97 -12.90 2.03
CA LEU A 301 0.98 -11.50 2.46
C LEU A 301 0.03 -11.36 3.63
N ASP A 302 0.57 -10.99 4.79
CA ASP A 302 -0.19 -10.51 5.95
C ASP A 302 0.10 -9.03 6.18
N ARG A 303 -0.92 -8.26 6.57
CA ARG A 303 -0.82 -6.82 6.84
C ARG A 303 -1.35 -6.49 8.23
N ALA A 304 -0.62 -5.59 8.88
CA ALA A 304 -0.99 -4.93 10.12
C ALA A 304 -0.85 -3.41 9.97
N LEU A 305 -1.28 -2.66 10.98
CA LEU A 305 -0.99 -1.23 11.07
C LEU A 305 0.47 -1.05 11.49
N GLU A 306 1.24 -0.31 10.70
CA GLU A 306 2.64 0.00 10.96
C GLU A 306 2.78 1.41 11.56
N ASN A 307 3.76 1.60 12.43
CA ASN A 307 4.12 2.92 12.97
C ASN A 307 5.10 3.64 12.03
N ARG A 308 4.94 4.97 11.91
CA ARG A 308 5.95 5.86 11.33
C ARG A 308 6.12 7.06 12.25
N PHE A 309 7.38 7.45 12.44
CA PHE A 309 7.74 8.56 13.31
C PHE A 309 8.38 9.67 12.48
N ARG A 310 8.20 10.90 12.93
CA ARG A 310 8.96 12.05 12.47
C ARG A 310 9.50 12.75 13.69
N ILE A 311 10.80 12.64 13.89
CA ILE A 311 11.50 13.26 15.01
C ILE A 311 12.41 14.36 14.48
N GLN A 312 12.52 15.46 15.22
CA GLN A 312 13.38 16.60 14.88
C GLN A 312 14.64 16.53 15.74
N LEU A 313 15.58 15.66 15.37
CA LEU A 313 16.87 15.53 16.05
C LEU A 313 18.01 15.94 15.12
N ASP A 314 18.97 16.69 15.67
CA ASP A 314 20.23 17.02 15.02
C ASP A 314 21.36 16.24 15.72
N TYR A 315 22.00 15.33 14.99
CA TYR A 315 23.15 14.56 15.46
C TYR A 315 24.11 14.30 14.29
N ARG A 316 25.41 14.24 14.60
CA ARG A 316 26.49 13.94 13.64
C ARG A 316 27.26 12.68 14.01
N HIS A 317 26.94 12.10 15.17
CA HIS A 317 27.62 10.93 15.70
C HIS A 317 26.62 9.97 16.34
N VAL A 318 26.84 8.67 16.16
CA VAL A 318 26.05 7.61 16.79
C VAL A 318 26.97 6.76 17.66
N TYR A 319 26.71 6.74 18.95
CA TYR A 319 27.27 5.75 19.85
C TYR A 319 26.30 4.58 19.97
N VAL A 320 26.78 3.36 19.78
CA VAL A 320 25.96 2.15 19.80
C VAL A 320 26.65 1.05 20.59
N ASP A 321 25.89 0.29 21.38
CA ASP A 321 26.41 -0.89 22.08
C ASP A 321 26.42 -2.16 21.20
N LEU A 322 27.27 -3.12 21.57
CA LEU A 322 27.36 -4.43 20.92
C LEU A 322 26.31 -5.40 21.46
N ASP A 323 26.44 -5.78 22.74
CA ASP A 323 25.66 -6.86 23.35
C ASP A 323 24.22 -6.43 23.62
N ASP A 324 23.27 -7.33 23.34
CA ASP A 324 21.82 -7.10 23.48
C ASP A 324 21.27 -5.86 22.74
N CYS A 325 22.11 -5.23 21.91
CA CYS A 325 21.80 -4.05 21.11
C CYS A 325 22.02 -4.33 19.61
N LEU A 326 23.28 -4.37 19.15
CA LEU A 326 23.65 -4.82 17.79
C LEU A 326 23.53 -6.34 17.63
N LEU A 327 23.88 -7.08 18.68
CA LEU A 327 23.80 -8.53 18.75
C LEU A 327 22.76 -8.93 19.80
N VAL A 328 21.52 -9.10 19.37
CA VAL A 328 20.43 -9.55 20.24
C VAL A 328 20.42 -11.07 20.24
N ARG A 329 20.73 -11.69 21.39
CA ARG A 329 20.80 -13.16 21.55
C ARG A 329 21.69 -13.84 20.49
N GLY A 330 22.84 -13.21 20.18
CA GLY A 330 23.80 -13.71 19.19
C GLY A 330 23.38 -13.58 17.72
N ARG A 331 22.26 -12.88 17.43
CA ARG A 331 21.82 -12.56 16.08
C ARG A 331 21.94 -11.07 15.80
N LEU A 332 22.18 -10.73 14.54
CA LEU A 332 22.24 -9.34 14.09
C LEU A 332 20.87 -8.66 14.25
N ASN A 333 20.84 -7.50 14.90
CA ASN A 333 19.69 -6.59 14.88
C ASN A 333 19.68 -5.84 13.54
N THR A 334 18.97 -6.39 12.55
CA THR A 334 18.95 -5.86 11.18
C THR A 334 18.33 -4.47 11.08
N ALA A 335 17.37 -4.13 11.94
CA ALA A 335 16.80 -2.79 12.01
C ALA A 335 17.84 -1.77 12.47
N LEU A 336 18.58 -2.08 13.54
CA LEU A 336 19.67 -1.22 14.00
C LEU A 336 20.77 -1.09 12.95
N ILE A 337 21.17 -2.18 12.28
CA ILE A 337 22.18 -2.13 11.21
C ILE A 337 21.71 -1.26 10.04
N ALA A 338 20.45 -1.42 9.61
CA ALA A 338 19.88 -0.58 8.57
C ALA A 338 19.85 0.90 8.98
N PHE A 339 19.54 1.19 10.24
CA PHE A 339 19.66 2.54 10.80
C PHE A 339 21.10 3.06 10.79
N LEU A 340 22.10 2.24 11.18
CA LEU A 340 23.50 2.68 11.16
C LEU A 340 23.97 3.03 9.75
N TYR A 341 23.61 2.24 8.74
CA TYR A 341 23.89 2.59 7.34
C TYR A 341 23.15 3.85 6.89
N LYS A 342 21.90 4.05 7.32
CA LYS A 342 21.17 5.31 7.10
C LYS A 342 21.91 6.49 7.73
N ALA A 343 22.43 6.34 8.94
CA ALA A 343 23.19 7.39 9.61
C ALA A 343 24.51 7.69 8.88
N ILE A 344 25.23 6.66 8.41
CA ILE A 344 26.44 6.80 7.59
C ILE A 344 26.14 7.53 6.27
N ASP A 345 25.06 7.15 5.58
CA ASP A 345 24.60 7.83 4.36
C ASP A 345 24.25 9.30 4.62
N GLY A 346 23.69 9.59 5.81
CA GLY A 346 23.47 10.96 6.32
C GLY A 346 24.74 11.69 6.78
N GLY A 347 25.93 11.12 6.58
CA GLY A 347 27.22 11.72 6.94
C GLY A 347 27.59 11.63 8.43
N CYS A 348 26.89 10.81 9.21
CA CYS A 348 27.24 10.57 10.61
C CYS A 348 28.43 9.61 10.72
N THR A 349 29.22 9.81 11.77
CA THR A 349 30.25 8.85 12.20
C THR A 349 29.69 7.92 13.27
N ILE A 350 30.19 6.68 13.33
CA ILE A 350 29.67 5.62 14.20
C ILE A 350 30.78 5.13 15.14
N THR A 351 30.52 5.18 16.44
CA THR A 351 31.38 4.56 17.47
C THR A 351 30.69 3.37 18.10
N LEU A 352 31.34 2.20 18.05
CA LEU A 352 30.96 1.09 18.92
C LEU A 352 31.45 1.40 20.34
N LEU A 353 30.54 1.48 21.31
CA LEU A 353 30.85 1.73 22.71
C LEU A 353 30.34 0.58 23.58
N THR A 354 31.23 -0.34 23.95
CA THR A 354 30.82 -1.63 24.50
C THR A 354 31.64 -2.09 25.70
N ARG A 355 31.01 -2.92 26.53
CA ARG A 355 31.62 -3.68 27.64
C ARG A 355 31.73 -5.18 27.31
N HIS A 356 31.74 -5.53 26.03
CA HIS A 356 31.78 -6.92 25.57
C HIS A 356 32.84 -7.74 26.30
N ALA A 357 32.52 -8.97 26.67
CA ALA A 357 33.45 -9.81 27.43
C ALA A 357 34.71 -10.19 26.63
N ASP A 358 34.54 -10.41 25.32
CA ASP A 358 35.62 -10.78 24.40
C ASP A 358 36.14 -9.56 23.63
N ASP A 359 37.10 -9.77 22.70
CA ASP A 359 37.54 -8.73 21.77
C ASP A 359 36.40 -8.35 20.79
N PRO A 360 35.86 -7.11 20.85
CA PRO A 360 34.80 -6.68 19.95
C PRO A 360 35.20 -6.77 18.47
N ARG A 361 36.48 -6.60 18.12
CA ARG A 361 36.94 -6.64 16.72
C ARG A 361 36.82 -8.04 16.12
N GLU A 362 37.12 -9.07 16.91
CA GLU A 362 36.94 -10.48 16.51
C GLU A 362 35.46 -10.79 16.29
N THR A 363 34.62 -10.39 17.24
CA THR A 363 33.16 -10.55 17.16
C THR A 363 32.59 -9.85 15.94
N LEU A 364 32.96 -8.59 15.69
CA LEU A 364 32.53 -7.82 14.53
C LEU A 364 33.00 -8.42 13.20
N ARG A 365 34.20 -9.01 13.14
CA ARG A 365 34.71 -9.67 11.94
C ARG A 365 33.89 -10.92 11.60
N ARG A 366 33.55 -11.73 12.61
CA ARG A 366 32.71 -12.91 12.45
C ARG A 366 31.35 -12.58 11.84
N VAL A 367 30.77 -11.44 12.22
CA VAL A 367 29.47 -10.99 11.71
C VAL A 367 29.56 -10.00 10.54
N ARG A 368 30.78 -9.73 10.04
CA ARG A 368 31.06 -8.85 8.89
C ARG A 368 30.58 -7.40 9.04
N LEU A 369 30.64 -6.86 10.26
CA LEU A 369 30.25 -5.47 10.55
C LEU A 369 31.43 -4.56 10.93
N GLY A 370 32.66 -5.08 11.02
CA GLY A 370 33.79 -4.29 11.52
C GLY A 370 34.05 -2.97 10.78
N ALA A 371 33.76 -2.91 9.47
CA ALA A 371 34.06 -1.75 8.64
C ALA A 371 33.09 -0.57 8.79
N ILE A 372 31.96 -0.73 9.49
CA ILE A 372 30.97 0.35 9.65
C ILE A 372 31.33 1.32 10.78
N PHE A 373 32.31 1.00 11.62
CA PHE A 373 32.67 1.77 12.80
C PHE A 373 33.92 2.58 12.56
N ASP A 374 33.81 3.90 12.75
CA ASP A 374 34.95 4.82 12.73
C ASP A 374 35.83 4.64 13.98
N ARG A 375 35.19 4.32 15.11
CA ARG A 375 35.87 4.06 16.39
C ARG A 375 35.26 2.86 17.10
N ILE A 376 36.09 2.11 17.81
CA ILE A 376 35.67 1.05 18.72
C ILE A 376 36.27 1.36 20.08
N ILE A 377 35.40 1.64 21.06
CA ILE A 377 35.75 1.88 22.45
C ILE A 377 35.29 0.66 23.25
N HIS A 378 36.25 -0.08 23.80
CA HIS A 378 36.03 -1.26 24.62
C HIS A 378 36.32 -0.90 26.08
N ILE A 379 35.27 -0.81 26.90
CA ILE A 379 35.37 -0.44 28.31
C ILE A 379 35.57 -1.71 29.14
N THR A 380 36.74 -1.86 29.75
CA THR A 380 37.11 -3.01 30.59
C THR A 380 37.36 -2.64 32.06
N ASP A 381 37.45 -1.36 32.39
CA ASP A 381 37.80 -0.84 33.72
C ASP A 381 36.59 -0.55 34.63
N GLY A 382 35.37 -0.76 34.13
CA GLY A 382 34.13 -0.53 34.87
C GLY A 382 33.64 0.93 34.87
N SER A 383 34.35 1.86 34.25
CA SER A 383 33.91 3.26 34.13
C SER A 383 32.56 3.39 33.38
N PRO A 384 31.68 4.36 33.70
CA PRO A 384 30.38 4.52 33.03
C PRO A 384 30.53 4.82 31.52
N LYS A 385 29.58 4.38 30.66
CA LYS A 385 29.65 4.70 29.23
C LYS A 385 29.61 6.22 28.96
N SER A 386 28.92 6.97 29.81
CA SER A 386 28.83 8.43 29.73
C SER A 386 30.18 9.15 29.79
N THR A 387 31.22 8.57 30.37
CA THR A 387 32.56 9.20 30.43
C THR A 387 33.38 9.02 29.15
N HIS A 388 32.92 8.18 28.22
CA HIS A 388 33.61 7.86 26.96
C HIS A 388 32.93 8.46 25.73
N ILE A 389 31.86 9.22 25.93
CA ILE A 389 31.16 9.95 24.87
C ILE A 389 31.78 11.35 24.77
N ASP A 390 32.54 11.57 23.71
CA ASP A 390 33.39 12.73 23.48
C ASP A 390 33.08 13.49 22.17
N LEU A 391 32.25 12.92 21.29
CA LEU A 391 31.82 13.52 20.04
C LEU A 391 30.35 13.95 20.15
N LEU A 392 30.08 15.22 19.86
CA LEU A 392 28.77 15.85 19.89
C LEU A 392 28.55 16.70 18.62
N PRO A 393 27.30 16.95 18.19
CA PRO A 393 26.06 16.40 18.73
C PRO A 393 25.88 14.91 18.39
N ALA A 394 25.37 14.13 19.34
CA ALA A 394 25.28 12.67 19.21
C ALA A 394 23.96 12.10 19.73
N ILE A 395 23.70 10.86 19.34
CA ILE A 395 22.72 9.98 20.01
C ILE A 395 23.43 8.76 20.57
N PHE A 396 22.81 8.15 21.59
CA PHE A 396 23.33 6.94 22.21
C PHE A 396 22.29 5.81 22.20
N ILE A 397 22.72 4.63 21.77
CA ILE A 397 21.86 3.46 21.58
C ILE A 397 22.40 2.31 22.43
N ASP A 398 21.59 1.86 23.39
CA ASP A 398 22.00 0.86 24.39
C ASP A 398 20.76 0.19 24.99
N ASP A 399 20.80 -1.12 25.23
CA ASP A 399 19.68 -1.84 25.85
C ASP A 399 19.54 -1.49 27.34
N SER A 400 20.65 -1.18 28.01
CA SER A 400 20.72 -0.91 29.44
C SER A 400 20.08 0.43 29.78
N PHE A 401 18.92 0.37 30.43
CA PHE A 401 18.26 1.58 30.97
C PHE A 401 19.19 2.40 31.87
N ARG A 402 20.03 1.74 32.69
CA ARG A 402 20.97 2.42 33.59
C ARG A 402 22.01 3.23 32.81
N GLU A 403 22.59 2.67 31.75
CA GLU A 403 23.58 3.39 30.93
C GLU A 403 22.89 4.53 30.16
N ARG A 404 21.70 4.29 29.59
CA ARG A 404 20.92 5.34 28.93
C ARG A 404 20.54 6.49 29.86
N ASP A 405 20.04 6.21 31.06
CA ASP A 405 19.72 7.24 32.06
C ASP A 405 20.97 8.02 32.48
N ALA A 406 22.09 7.34 32.69
CA ALA A 406 23.36 7.99 33.00
C ALA A 406 23.80 8.93 31.86
N VAL A 407 23.80 8.46 30.60
CA VAL A 407 24.17 9.28 29.44
C VAL A 407 23.23 10.48 29.28
N ALA A 408 21.91 10.26 29.34
CA ALA A 408 20.92 11.33 29.21
C ALA A 408 21.09 12.41 30.29
N ARG A 409 21.32 12.02 31.55
CA ARG A 409 21.48 12.98 32.67
C ARG A 409 22.80 13.73 32.64
N HIS A 410 23.90 13.07 32.27
CA HIS A 410 25.23 13.69 32.33
C HIS A 410 25.53 14.55 31.10
N LEU A 411 25.05 14.14 29.92
CA LEU A 411 25.39 14.79 28.65
C LEU A 411 24.22 15.50 27.98
N GLY A 412 22.98 15.25 28.42
CA GLY A 412 21.78 15.88 27.84
C GLY A 412 21.48 15.44 26.40
N ILE A 413 22.03 14.30 25.95
CA ILE A 413 21.81 13.81 24.59
C ILE A 413 20.65 12.81 24.50
N PRO A 414 19.98 12.69 23.33
CA PRO A 414 18.95 11.68 23.11
C PRO A 414 19.49 10.25 23.24
N VAL A 415 18.72 9.38 23.91
CA VAL A 415 19.07 7.97 24.14
C VAL A 415 17.97 7.04 23.66
N PHE A 416 18.34 5.89 23.10
CA PHE A 416 17.41 4.95 22.48
C PHE A 416 17.70 3.52 22.92
N ALA A 417 16.65 2.79 23.26
CA ALA A 417 16.71 1.33 23.38
C ALA A 417 16.55 0.67 22.00
N PRO A 418 16.93 -0.61 21.84
CA PRO A 418 16.76 -1.34 20.60
C PRO A 418 15.33 -1.36 20.04
N ASP A 419 14.30 -1.32 20.89
CA ASP A 419 12.89 -1.24 20.49
C ASP A 419 12.49 0.15 19.95
N MET A 420 13.28 1.18 20.25
CA MET A 420 12.99 2.56 19.83
C MET A 420 13.58 2.91 18.46
N ILE A 421 14.35 2.01 17.84
CA ILE A 421 15.07 2.27 16.58
C ILE A 421 14.13 2.61 15.42
N GLU A 422 12.90 2.08 15.43
CA GLU A 422 11.88 2.44 14.44
C GLU A 422 11.61 3.96 14.39
N ALA A 423 11.83 4.69 15.49
CA ALA A 423 11.65 6.13 15.54
C ALA A 423 12.75 6.91 14.80
N LEU A 424 13.90 6.28 14.55
CA LEU A 424 15.07 6.87 13.90
C LEU A 424 15.07 6.68 12.36
N PHE A 425 14.10 5.94 11.82
CA PHE A 425 13.93 5.68 10.39
C PHE A 425 13.26 6.79 9.60
#